data_AF-A0A8X7UGM0-F1
#
_entry.id   AF-A0A8X7UGM0-F1
#
_cell.length_a   1.000
_cell.length_b   1.000
_cell.length_c   1.000
_cell.angle_alpha   90.00
_cell.angle_beta   90.00
_cell.angle_gamma   90.00
#
_symmetry.space_group_name_H-M   'P 1'
#
loop_
_entity.id
_entity.type
_entity.pdbx_description
1 polymer ?
#
loop_
_entity_poly.entity_id
_entity_poly.type
_entity_poly.pdbx_seq_one_letter_code
_entity_poly.pdbx_strand_id
1 'polypeptide(L)'
;MGEKMDLVIGGRFKLGRKIGSGSFGELYLGVNVQTGEEVAVKLESVKTKHPQLHYESKLYMLLQGGTGLPSLKWFGVEGDYSVMVIDLLGPSLEDLFNYCNRKFTLKTVLMLADQLLNRVEFMHTRGFLHRDIKPDNFLMGLGRRANQVYIIDFGLGKKYRDLQTHKHIPYRENKNLTGTARYASVNTHLGVEQSRRDDLESLGYVLMYFLKGSLPWQGLKAGTKKQKYDVISEKKVSTPIEVLCRNCPSEFVSYFHYCRSLRFDDKPDYSYLKRLFRDLFIREGYQFDYVFDWTVLKYPQMGSSSGSSSRTRHQTTTKQGFNTAGPSTSRQERHAGKETTRVSGAVEAFSRRHPTNNSATPRDRSRSRNSDDGPFTKHIYGESGRGSSSSRQGTSTSRKAVGGGSSSRPSSAGGPSGSRGSSRLVSSSGGGSGNGRPSSSQRVQPGYESKTLSFARATASRNAREDQLRSFELLSLRK
;
A
#
# COMPACT_ATOMS: atom_id res chain seq x y z
N MET A 1 -20.06 36.06 -11.64
CA MET A 1 -19.57 34.93 -10.83
C MET A 1 -19.51 33.71 -11.74
N GLY A 2 -18.47 32.88 -11.68
CA GLY A 2 -18.42 31.65 -12.49
C GLY A 2 -19.14 30.51 -11.78
N GLU A 3 -20.16 29.93 -12.39
CA GLU A 3 -20.83 28.75 -11.84
C GLU A 3 -19.86 27.57 -11.82
N LYS A 4 -19.59 27.04 -10.62
CA LYS A 4 -19.09 25.67 -10.53
C LYS A 4 -20.23 24.75 -10.93
N MET A 5 -20.18 24.20 -12.14
CA MET A 5 -21.05 23.11 -12.53
C MET A 5 -20.84 21.96 -11.55
N ASP A 6 -21.87 21.66 -10.76
CA ASP A 6 -21.90 20.54 -9.83
C ASP A 6 -21.95 19.23 -10.62
N LEU A 7 -20.78 18.73 -11.02
CA LEU A 7 -20.66 17.51 -11.83
C LEU A 7 -21.16 16.29 -11.04
N VAL A 8 -22.37 15.80 -11.38
CA VAL A 8 -22.97 14.61 -10.77
C VAL A 8 -22.69 13.36 -11.62
N ILE A 9 -21.64 12.64 -11.25
CA ILE A 9 -21.22 11.38 -11.86
C ILE A 9 -22.32 10.32 -11.73
N GLY A 10 -22.66 9.66 -12.86
CA GLY A 10 -23.63 8.57 -12.93
C GLY A 10 -25.02 8.95 -12.41
N GLY A 11 -25.38 10.24 -12.46
CA GLY A 11 -26.61 10.80 -11.90
C GLY A 11 -26.76 10.68 -10.37
N ARG A 12 -25.71 10.24 -9.65
CA ARG A 12 -25.81 9.88 -8.21
C ARG A 12 -24.69 10.42 -7.32
N PHE A 13 -23.50 10.72 -7.85
CA PHE A 13 -22.35 11.12 -7.05
C PHE A 13 -21.86 12.51 -7.44
N LYS A 14 -22.18 13.51 -6.62
CA LYS A 14 -21.68 14.89 -6.80
C LYS A 14 -20.17 14.90 -6.55
N LEU A 15 -19.40 15.35 -7.54
CA LEU A 15 -17.95 15.49 -7.44
C LEU A 15 -17.60 16.69 -6.54
N GLY A 16 -16.68 16.48 -5.60
CA GLY A 16 -16.20 17.48 -4.65
C GLY A 16 -14.77 17.92 -4.94
N ARG A 17 -14.00 18.15 -3.88
CA ARG A 17 -12.58 18.54 -3.98
C ARG A 17 -11.70 17.38 -4.43
N LYS A 18 -10.61 17.70 -5.13
CA LYS A 18 -9.50 16.76 -5.36
C LYS A 18 -8.86 16.39 -4.01
N ILE A 19 -8.65 15.10 -3.77
CA ILE A 19 -8.00 14.56 -2.55
C ILE A 19 -6.67 13.87 -2.86
N GLY A 20 -6.38 13.59 -4.13
CA GLY A 20 -5.09 13.02 -4.52
C GLY A 20 -4.89 12.88 -6.04
N SER A 21 -3.80 12.23 -6.41
CA SER A 21 -3.48 11.83 -7.79
C SER A 21 -2.60 10.59 -7.76
N GLY A 22 -3.01 9.54 -8.45
CA GLY A 22 -2.22 8.32 -8.63
C GLY A 22 -1.43 8.32 -9.94
N SER A 23 -0.72 7.24 -10.21
CA SER A 23 0.00 7.02 -11.48
C SER A 23 -0.91 6.90 -12.72
N PHE A 24 -2.21 6.69 -12.52
CA PHE A 24 -3.18 6.35 -13.57
C PHE A 24 -4.40 7.29 -13.60
N GLY A 25 -4.39 8.38 -12.82
CA GLY A 25 -5.53 9.29 -12.77
C GLY A 25 -5.58 10.20 -11.55
N GLU A 26 -6.63 10.99 -11.48
CA GLU A 26 -6.91 11.89 -10.36
C GLU A 26 -7.88 11.24 -9.36
N LEU A 27 -7.80 11.64 -8.09
CA LEU A 27 -8.68 11.15 -7.03
C LEU A 27 -9.41 12.31 -6.36
N TYR A 28 -10.73 12.22 -6.31
CA TYR A 28 -11.64 13.24 -5.75
C TYR A 28 -12.47 12.65 -4.62
N LEU A 29 -12.82 13.51 -3.65
CA LEU A 29 -13.95 13.27 -2.77
C LEU A 29 -15.23 13.43 -3.60
N GLY A 30 -16.18 12.52 -3.46
CA GLY A 30 -17.54 12.69 -3.95
C GLY A 30 -18.55 12.47 -2.83
N VAL A 31 -19.80 12.86 -3.07
CA VAL A 31 -20.92 12.59 -2.16
C VAL A 31 -22.08 11.98 -2.93
N ASN A 32 -22.61 10.85 -2.44
CA ASN A 32 -23.85 10.27 -2.94
C ASN A 32 -25.02 11.19 -2.59
N VAL A 33 -25.68 11.76 -3.61
CA VAL A 33 -26.71 12.79 -3.43
C VAL A 33 -27.99 12.27 -2.78
N GLN A 34 -28.20 10.95 -2.78
CA GLN A 34 -29.39 10.30 -2.20
C GLN A 34 -29.18 9.91 -0.72
N THR A 35 -27.96 9.54 -0.34
CA THR A 35 -27.68 8.99 1.01
C THR A 35 -26.81 9.91 1.87
N GLY A 36 -26.16 10.93 1.29
CA GLY A 36 -25.14 11.72 1.96
C GLY A 36 -23.84 10.95 2.25
N GLU A 37 -23.65 9.77 1.65
CA GLU A 37 -22.43 8.97 1.82
C GLU A 37 -21.25 9.61 1.09
N GLU A 38 -20.13 9.81 1.80
CA GLU A 38 -18.86 10.24 1.21
C GLU A 38 -18.16 9.07 0.50
N VAL A 39 -17.68 9.31 -0.71
CA VAL A 39 -17.10 8.31 -1.61
C VAL A 39 -15.77 8.79 -2.21
N ALA A 40 -14.92 7.87 -2.64
CA ALA A 40 -13.74 8.20 -3.42
C ALA A 40 -14.03 7.99 -4.92
N VAL A 41 -13.73 9.01 -5.74
CA VAL A 41 -13.95 9.01 -7.19
C VAL A 41 -12.61 9.09 -7.92
N LYS A 42 -12.22 8.02 -8.61
CA LYS A 42 -10.99 7.92 -9.42
C LYS A 42 -11.34 8.25 -10.87
N LEU A 43 -10.65 9.22 -11.47
CA LEU A 43 -10.85 9.69 -12.86
C LEU A 43 -9.61 9.37 -13.72
N GLU A 44 -9.79 8.60 -14.79
CA GLU A 44 -8.77 8.31 -15.80
C GLU A 44 -9.24 8.87 -17.15
N SER A 45 -8.46 9.73 -17.82
CA SER A 45 -8.87 10.25 -19.13
C SER A 45 -8.85 9.15 -20.19
N VAL A 46 -9.91 9.03 -20.99
CA VAL A 46 -10.02 8.04 -22.08
C VAL A 46 -8.95 8.21 -23.17
N LYS A 47 -8.27 9.36 -23.18
CA LYS A 47 -7.18 9.71 -24.11
C LYS A 47 -5.80 9.24 -23.62
N THR A 48 -5.72 8.55 -22.48
CA THR A 48 -4.47 7.96 -21.99
C THR A 48 -3.95 6.83 -22.89
N LYS A 49 -2.63 6.68 -23.00
CA LYS A 49 -2.01 5.64 -23.84
C LYS A 49 -2.17 4.22 -23.31
N HIS A 50 -2.38 4.08 -21.99
CA HIS A 50 -2.40 2.80 -21.28
C HIS A 50 -3.52 2.77 -20.23
N PRO A 51 -4.80 2.74 -20.64
CA PRO A 51 -5.94 2.80 -19.73
C PRO A 51 -6.02 1.55 -18.86
N GLN A 52 -6.24 1.76 -17.56
CA GLN A 52 -6.23 0.70 -16.53
C GLN A 52 -7.50 0.68 -15.67
N LEU A 53 -8.27 1.76 -15.57
CA LEU A 53 -9.38 1.87 -14.64
C LEU A 53 -10.53 0.88 -14.95
N HIS A 54 -10.72 0.55 -16.22
CA HIS A 54 -11.67 -0.49 -16.65
C HIS A 54 -11.20 -1.93 -16.35
N TYR A 55 -9.89 -2.15 -16.19
CA TYR A 55 -9.35 -3.42 -15.71
C TYR A 55 -9.42 -3.50 -14.18
N GLU A 56 -9.02 -2.42 -13.51
CA GLU A 56 -9.04 -2.28 -12.05
C GLU A 56 -10.45 -2.44 -11.49
N SER A 57 -11.47 -1.81 -12.08
CA SER A 57 -12.87 -1.96 -11.66
C SER A 57 -13.38 -3.41 -11.77
N LYS A 58 -12.98 -4.15 -12.82
CA LYS A 58 -13.28 -5.59 -12.94
C LYS A 58 -12.59 -6.42 -11.85
N LEU A 59 -11.38 -6.05 -11.42
CA LEU A 59 -10.73 -6.67 -10.26
C LEU A 59 -11.48 -6.32 -8.96
N TYR A 60 -11.91 -5.08 -8.75
CA TYR A 60 -12.77 -4.74 -7.60
C TYR A 60 -14.07 -5.55 -7.59
N MET A 61 -14.73 -5.78 -8.74
CA MET A 61 -15.92 -6.65 -8.84
C MET A 61 -15.60 -8.10 -8.44
N LEU A 62 -14.54 -8.68 -9.01
CA LEU A 62 -14.14 -10.07 -8.75
C LEU A 62 -13.60 -10.30 -7.32
N LEU A 63 -13.17 -9.24 -6.63
CA LEU A 63 -12.67 -9.30 -5.26
C LEU A 63 -13.70 -8.87 -4.19
N GLN A 64 -14.92 -8.47 -4.57
CA GLN A 64 -15.97 -8.10 -3.59
C GLN A 64 -16.22 -9.20 -2.55
N GLY A 65 -16.57 -8.76 -1.34
CA GLY A 65 -16.82 -9.63 -0.17
C GLY A 65 -15.58 -9.94 0.68
N GLY A 66 -14.37 -9.62 0.21
CA GLY A 66 -13.15 -9.78 1.02
C GLY A 66 -12.99 -8.71 2.10
N THR A 67 -12.51 -9.12 3.28
CA THR A 67 -12.20 -8.20 4.40
C THR A 67 -11.07 -7.25 4.02
N GLY A 68 -11.28 -5.95 4.21
CA GLY A 68 -10.30 -4.92 3.83
C GLY A 68 -10.20 -4.69 2.33
N LEU A 69 -11.33 -4.75 1.62
CA LEU A 69 -11.45 -4.28 0.24
C LEU A 69 -12.54 -3.20 0.13
N PRO A 70 -12.29 -2.10 -0.61
CA PRO A 70 -13.34 -1.13 -0.95
C PRO A 70 -14.49 -1.78 -1.72
N SER A 71 -15.72 -1.38 -1.40
CA SER A 71 -16.86 -1.70 -2.25
C SER A 71 -16.88 -0.81 -3.50
N LEU A 72 -17.04 -1.42 -4.67
CA LEU A 72 -17.28 -0.71 -5.93
C LEU A 72 -18.75 -0.26 -5.97
N LYS A 73 -18.98 1.05 -5.93
CA LYS A 73 -20.33 1.65 -5.92
C LYS A 73 -20.83 1.95 -7.34
N TRP A 74 -19.91 2.28 -8.26
CA TRP A 74 -20.19 2.49 -9.67
C TRP A 74 -18.90 2.50 -10.52
N PHE A 75 -19.04 2.17 -11.80
CA PHE A 75 -18.03 2.40 -12.84
C PHE A 75 -18.74 2.79 -14.15
N GLY A 76 -18.15 3.72 -14.92
CA GLY A 76 -18.67 4.14 -16.21
C GLY A 76 -17.72 5.08 -16.95
N VAL A 77 -18.23 5.74 -17.99
CA VAL A 77 -17.54 6.78 -18.75
C VAL A 77 -18.40 8.04 -18.73
N GLU A 78 -17.81 9.18 -18.37
CA GLU A 78 -18.44 10.49 -18.31
C GLU A 78 -17.60 11.46 -19.16
N GLY A 79 -18.11 11.80 -20.35
CA GLY A 79 -17.38 12.60 -21.33
C GLY A 79 -15.99 12.03 -21.66
N ASP A 80 -14.95 12.82 -21.37
CA ASP A 80 -13.54 12.49 -21.64
C ASP A 80 -12.88 11.56 -20.60
N TYR A 81 -13.63 11.04 -19.62
CA TYR A 81 -13.10 10.27 -18.48
C TYR A 81 -13.77 8.92 -18.30
N SER A 82 -12.98 7.87 -18.11
CA SER A 82 -13.40 6.69 -17.36
C SER A 82 -13.43 7.02 -15.88
N VAL A 83 -14.46 6.57 -15.18
CA VAL A 83 -14.75 6.97 -13.80
C VAL A 83 -15.09 5.76 -12.94
N MET A 84 -14.50 5.69 -11.76
CA MET A 84 -14.73 4.62 -10.79
C MET A 84 -15.03 5.21 -9.41
N VAL A 85 -16.13 4.77 -8.79
CA VAL A 85 -16.59 5.24 -7.48
C VAL A 85 -16.50 4.09 -6.48
N ILE A 86 -15.74 4.28 -5.41
CA ILE A 86 -15.50 3.28 -4.36
C ILE A 86 -15.73 3.87 -2.95
N ASP A 87 -15.74 3.01 -1.92
CA ASP A 87 -15.68 3.43 -0.51
C ASP A 87 -14.55 4.45 -0.27
N LEU A 88 -14.87 5.55 0.42
CA LEU A 88 -13.85 6.45 0.96
C LEU A 88 -13.11 5.77 2.12
N LEU A 89 -11.79 5.91 2.15
CA LEU A 89 -10.90 5.37 3.18
C LEU A 89 -10.13 6.49 3.89
N GLY A 90 -9.44 6.12 4.97
CA GLY A 90 -8.53 6.98 5.72
C GLY A 90 -7.13 7.05 5.11
N PRO A 91 -6.12 7.53 5.87
CA PRO A 91 -4.75 7.67 5.39
C PRO A 91 -4.09 6.34 5.02
N SER A 92 -3.08 6.40 4.15
CA SER A 92 -2.24 5.26 3.81
C SER A 92 -1.25 4.92 4.94
N LEU A 93 -0.64 3.74 4.87
CA LEU A 93 0.43 3.38 5.78
C LEU A 93 1.70 4.22 5.55
N GLU A 94 1.92 4.82 4.37
CA GLU A 94 3.01 5.80 4.19
C GLU A 94 2.67 7.13 4.91
N ASP A 95 1.43 7.60 4.84
CA ASP A 95 1.01 8.83 5.54
C ASP A 95 1.14 8.67 7.05
N LEU A 96 0.63 7.55 7.59
CA LEU A 96 0.73 7.21 9.01
C LEU A 96 2.17 6.97 9.46
N PHE A 97 3.01 6.43 8.57
CA PHE A 97 4.45 6.26 8.84
C PHE A 97 5.17 7.60 8.92
N ASN A 98 4.88 8.55 8.03
CA ASN A 98 5.42 9.91 8.11
C ASN A 98 4.90 10.65 9.37
N TYR A 99 3.62 10.47 9.74
CA TYR A 99 3.06 10.99 10.99
C TYR A 99 3.77 10.42 12.23
N CYS A 100 4.17 9.15 12.23
CA CYS A 100 4.95 8.51 13.29
C CYS A 100 6.47 8.72 13.15
N ASN A 101 6.91 9.89 12.64
CA ASN A 101 8.32 10.25 12.45
C ASN A 101 9.15 9.20 11.69
N ARG A 102 8.52 8.48 10.76
CA ARG A 102 9.13 7.47 9.88
C ARG A 102 9.79 6.30 10.63
N LYS A 103 9.20 5.84 11.73
CA LYS A 103 9.51 4.55 12.34
C LYS A 103 8.29 4.01 13.10
N PHE A 104 7.97 2.73 12.91
CA PHE A 104 6.95 2.05 13.72
C PHE A 104 7.56 1.17 14.81
N THR A 105 6.82 0.97 15.90
CA THR A 105 7.14 0.00 16.95
C THR A 105 6.96 -1.43 16.45
N LEU A 106 7.63 -2.39 17.12
CA LEU A 106 7.46 -3.81 16.81
C LEU A 106 6.00 -4.25 16.97
N LYS A 107 5.31 -3.82 18.04
CA LYS A 107 3.87 -4.05 18.24
C LYS A 107 3.04 -3.62 17.02
N THR A 108 3.22 -2.39 16.55
CA THR A 108 2.49 -1.84 15.39
C THR A 108 2.80 -2.63 14.11
N VAL A 109 4.07 -2.96 13.85
CA VAL A 109 4.45 -3.74 12.65
C VAL A 109 3.88 -5.16 12.68
N LEU A 110 3.83 -5.83 13.84
CA LEU A 110 3.27 -7.18 13.97
C LEU A 110 1.75 -7.20 13.84
N MET A 111 1.03 -6.22 14.42
CA MET A 111 -0.43 -6.08 14.20
C MET A 111 -0.78 -5.76 12.74
N LEU A 112 0.09 -5.01 12.04
CA LEU A 112 -0.04 -4.80 10.60
C LEU A 112 0.28 -6.08 9.81
N ALA A 113 1.33 -6.82 10.17
CA ALA A 113 1.79 -7.99 9.42
C ALA A 113 0.70 -9.06 9.26
N ASP A 114 -0.08 -9.36 10.31
CA ASP A 114 -1.23 -10.27 10.20
C ASP A 114 -2.26 -9.74 9.17
N GLN A 115 -2.72 -8.50 9.32
CA GLN A 115 -3.75 -7.95 8.44
C GLN A 115 -3.26 -7.89 6.98
N LEU A 116 -2.01 -7.47 6.75
CA LEU A 116 -1.39 -7.37 5.43
C LEU A 116 -1.25 -8.76 4.77
N LEU A 117 -0.79 -9.78 5.51
CA LEU A 117 -0.75 -11.17 5.03
C LEU A 117 -2.15 -11.66 4.65
N ASN A 118 -3.16 -11.39 5.49
CA ASN A 118 -4.54 -11.74 5.21
C ASN A 118 -5.10 -11.04 3.94
N ARG A 119 -4.66 -9.82 3.58
CA ARG A 119 -5.04 -9.16 2.30
C ARG A 119 -4.39 -9.82 1.09
N VAL A 120 -3.08 -10.08 1.17
CA VAL A 120 -2.32 -10.71 0.09
C VAL A 120 -2.81 -12.15 -0.15
N GLU A 121 -3.03 -12.91 0.91
CA GLU A 121 -3.64 -14.25 0.84
C GLU A 121 -5.02 -14.20 0.17
N PHE A 122 -5.92 -13.29 0.56
CA PHE A 122 -7.25 -13.19 -0.06
C PHE A 122 -7.15 -12.99 -1.58
N MET A 123 -6.35 -12.01 -2.04
CA MET A 123 -6.16 -11.76 -3.47
C MET A 123 -5.59 -12.99 -4.19
N HIS A 124 -4.62 -13.66 -3.57
CA HIS A 124 -4.03 -14.90 -4.08
C HIS A 124 -5.03 -16.06 -4.15
N THR A 125 -5.94 -16.23 -3.17
CA THR A 125 -7.00 -17.25 -3.24
C THR A 125 -7.96 -17.01 -4.40
N ARG A 126 -8.32 -15.74 -4.66
CA ARG A 126 -9.16 -15.33 -5.81
C ARG A 126 -8.44 -15.45 -7.17
N GLY A 127 -7.16 -15.84 -7.20
CA GLY A 127 -6.41 -16.16 -8.42
C GLY A 127 -5.62 -15.00 -9.03
N PHE A 128 -5.50 -13.88 -8.31
CA PHE A 128 -4.80 -12.66 -8.76
C PHE A 128 -3.57 -12.35 -7.91
N LEU A 129 -2.57 -11.70 -8.50
CA LEU A 129 -1.42 -11.06 -7.84
C LEU A 129 -1.64 -9.55 -7.80
N HIS A 130 -1.02 -8.87 -6.84
CA HIS A 130 -1.06 -7.42 -6.72
C HIS A 130 0.03 -6.73 -7.55
N ARG A 131 1.26 -7.24 -7.49
CA ARG A 131 2.43 -6.79 -8.27
C ARG A 131 2.92 -5.37 -7.98
N ASP A 132 2.38 -4.72 -6.94
CA ASP A 132 2.83 -3.41 -6.45
C ASP A 132 2.50 -3.24 -4.95
N ILE A 133 2.97 -4.21 -4.16
CA ILE A 133 2.89 -4.19 -2.69
C ILE A 133 3.79 -3.07 -2.17
N LYS A 134 3.17 -1.99 -1.66
CA LYS A 134 3.83 -0.78 -1.13
C LYS A 134 2.96 -0.13 -0.04
N PRO A 135 3.51 0.64 0.91
CA PRO A 135 2.74 1.25 2.00
C PRO A 135 1.61 2.16 1.53
N ASP A 136 1.79 2.84 0.39
CA ASP A 136 0.82 3.75 -0.23
C ASP A 136 -0.46 3.01 -0.70
N ASN A 137 -0.35 1.71 -1.01
CA ASN A 137 -1.48 0.87 -1.47
C ASN A 137 -2.22 0.18 -0.30
N PHE A 138 -1.85 0.46 0.95
CA PHE A 138 -2.55 0.00 2.14
C PHE A 138 -3.08 1.19 2.94
N LEU A 139 -4.39 1.26 3.14
CA LEU A 139 -5.07 2.38 3.81
C LEU A 139 -5.84 1.88 5.04
N MET A 140 -6.00 2.72 6.05
CA MET A 140 -6.90 2.42 7.17
C MET A 140 -8.35 2.74 6.79
N GLY A 141 -9.32 2.01 7.37
CA GLY A 141 -10.73 2.36 7.24
C GLY A 141 -11.12 3.67 7.96
N LEU A 142 -12.37 4.09 7.79
CA LEU A 142 -12.94 5.26 8.49
C LEU A 142 -13.92 4.85 9.60
N GLY A 143 -14.05 5.71 10.62
CA GLY A 143 -14.99 5.54 11.72
C GLY A 143 -14.86 4.19 12.43
N ARG A 144 -15.95 3.38 12.44
CA ARG A 144 -15.97 2.03 13.03
C ARG A 144 -15.00 1.02 12.38
N ARG A 145 -14.41 1.35 11.23
CA ARG A 145 -13.45 0.50 10.50
C ARG A 145 -12.00 1.01 10.62
N ALA A 146 -11.71 1.97 11.50
CA ALA A 146 -10.42 2.63 11.62
C ALA A 146 -9.25 1.75 12.10
N ASN A 147 -9.53 0.57 12.66
CA ASN A 147 -8.53 -0.46 12.98
C ASN A 147 -8.28 -1.48 11.85
N GLN A 148 -9.10 -1.45 10.79
CA GLN A 148 -9.02 -2.39 9.68
C GLN A 148 -8.14 -1.82 8.56
N VAL A 149 -7.09 -2.55 8.18
CA VAL A 149 -6.29 -2.27 6.99
C VAL A 149 -7.08 -2.67 5.73
N TYR A 150 -7.00 -1.87 4.69
CA TYR A 150 -7.53 -2.11 3.35
C TYR A 150 -6.39 -2.19 2.33
N ILE A 151 -6.61 -2.87 1.20
CA ILE A 151 -5.68 -2.93 0.06
C ILE A 151 -6.34 -2.34 -1.20
N ILE A 152 -5.59 -1.55 -1.99
CA ILE A 152 -6.09 -0.77 -3.14
C ILE A 152 -5.12 -0.74 -4.34
N ASP A 153 -5.56 -0.16 -5.46
CA ASP A 153 -4.79 0.10 -6.69
C ASP A 153 -4.38 -1.17 -7.47
N PHE A 154 -5.39 -1.91 -7.93
CA PHE A 154 -5.22 -3.15 -8.69
C PHE A 154 -4.86 -2.95 -10.18
N GLY A 155 -4.48 -1.73 -10.61
CA GLY A 155 -4.17 -1.41 -12.01
C GLY A 155 -3.02 -2.26 -12.59
N LEU A 156 -2.05 -2.62 -11.75
CA LEU A 156 -0.93 -3.51 -12.11
C LEU A 156 -1.18 -5.00 -11.80
N GLY A 157 -2.35 -5.34 -11.25
CA GLY A 157 -2.73 -6.69 -10.86
C GLY A 157 -2.78 -7.68 -12.03
N LYS A 158 -2.75 -8.98 -11.74
CA LYS A 158 -2.69 -10.01 -12.79
C LYS A 158 -3.23 -11.37 -12.35
N LYS A 159 -4.05 -12.02 -13.19
CA LYS A 159 -4.44 -13.43 -13.02
C LYS A 159 -3.19 -14.34 -13.15
N TYR A 160 -2.85 -15.11 -12.11
CA TYR A 160 -1.67 -16.00 -12.10
C TYR A 160 -1.99 -17.48 -12.23
N ARG A 161 -3.26 -17.85 -12.03
CA ARG A 161 -3.75 -19.21 -12.26
C ARG A 161 -5.10 -19.14 -12.93
N ASP A 162 -5.48 -20.22 -13.59
CA ASP A 162 -6.86 -20.32 -14.04
C ASP A 162 -7.86 -20.42 -12.87
N LEU A 163 -9.06 -19.88 -13.06
CA LEU A 163 -10.07 -19.81 -12.00
C LEU A 163 -10.87 -21.12 -11.86
N GLN A 164 -10.92 -21.95 -12.92
CA GLN A 164 -11.61 -23.24 -12.90
C GLN A 164 -10.62 -24.39 -12.72
N THR A 165 -9.60 -24.47 -13.58
CA THR A 165 -8.61 -25.57 -13.59
C THR A 165 -7.45 -25.37 -12.62
N HIS A 166 -7.32 -24.18 -12.03
CA HIS A 166 -6.23 -23.79 -11.12
C HIS A 166 -4.80 -23.91 -11.65
N LYS A 167 -4.63 -24.27 -12.94
CA LYS A 167 -3.34 -24.32 -13.65
C LYS A 167 -2.63 -22.96 -13.58
N HIS A 168 -1.38 -22.96 -13.13
CA HIS A 168 -0.56 -21.76 -13.02
C HIS A 168 -0.22 -21.17 -14.41
N ILE A 169 0.07 -19.88 -14.47
CA ILE A 169 0.74 -19.28 -15.65
C ILE A 169 2.11 -19.95 -15.85
N PRO A 170 2.59 -20.09 -17.10
CA PRO A 170 3.91 -20.62 -17.37
C PRO A 170 5.00 -19.66 -16.87
N TYR A 171 6.15 -20.23 -16.48
CA TYR A 171 7.37 -19.49 -16.17
C TYR A 171 7.83 -18.70 -17.41
N ARG A 172 8.31 -17.47 -17.21
CA ARG A 172 8.83 -16.58 -18.26
C ARG A 172 9.87 -15.63 -17.68
N GLU A 173 10.81 -15.22 -18.51
CA GLU A 173 11.87 -14.25 -18.20
C GLU A 173 11.80 -13.06 -19.16
N ASN A 174 12.83 -12.20 -19.16
CA ASN A 174 12.93 -11.01 -20.01
C ASN A 174 11.74 -10.05 -19.88
N LYS A 175 11.17 -9.97 -18.68
CA LYS A 175 10.08 -9.06 -18.30
C LYS A 175 10.63 -7.69 -17.91
N ASN A 176 9.94 -6.63 -18.34
CA ASN A 176 10.18 -5.29 -17.80
C ASN A 176 9.72 -5.21 -16.32
N LEU A 177 10.55 -4.59 -15.47
CA LEU A 177 10.20 -4.32 -14.07
C LEU A 177 8.84 -3.62 -13.99
N THR A 178 7.91 -4.23 -13.26
CA THR A 178 6.57 -3.71 -12.99
C THR A 178 6.40 -3.49 -11.49
N GLY A 179 5.71 -2.42 -11.10
CA GLY A 179 5.54 -2.00 -9.71
C GLY A 179 6.73 -1.20 -9.19
N THR A 180 6.72 -0.95 -7.88
CA THR A 180 7.62 -0.03 -7.21
C THR A 180 8.96 -0.68 -6.91
N ALA A 181 10.01 -0.34 -7.67
CA ALA A 181 11.36 -0.92 -7.58
C ALA A 181 11.98 -0.98 -6.16
N ARG A 182 11.59 -0.07 -5.25
CA ARG A 182 11.98 -0.09 -3.82
C ARG A 182 11.51 -1.38 -3.14
N TYR A 183 10.28 -1.81 -3.40
CA TYR A 183 9.64 -2.96 -2.74
C TYR A 183 9.62 -4.22 -3.61
N ALA A 184 9.69 -4.12 -4.94
CA ALA A 184 9.70 -5.28 -5.86
C ALA A 184 10.74 -6.37 -5.50
N SER A 185 10.38 -7.65 -5.71
CA SER A 185 11.24 -8.82 -5.42
C SER A 185 12.54 -8.83 -6.23
N VAL A 186 13.55 -9.58 -5.78
CA VAL A 186 14.79 -9.81 -6.54
C VAL A 186 14.48 -10.40 -7.93
N ASN A 187 13.59 -11.41 -8.00
CA ASN A 187 13.15 -12.00 -9.27
C ASN A 187 12.56 -10.95 -10.24
N THR A 188 11.82 -9.96 -9.71
CA THR A 188 11.24 -8.88 -10.52
C THR A 188 12.32 -8.00 -11.16
N HIS A 189 13.41 -7.73 -10.44
CA HIS A 189 14.55 -6.99 -10.96
C HIS A 189 15.36 -7.81 -11.99
N LEU A 190 15.45 -9.12 -11.79
CA LEU A 190 16.04 -10.07 -12.76
C LEU A 190 15.15 -10.33 -13.99
N GLY A 191 14.02 -9.63 -14.13
CA GLY A 191 13.13 -9.76 -15.27
C GLY A 191 12.36 -11.09 -15.32
N VAL A 192 12.23 -11.80 -14.21
CA VAL A 192 11.39 -12.99 -14.09
C VAL A 192 9.92 -12.58 -13.95
N GLU A 193 9.02 -13.35 -14.54
CA GLU A 193 7.57 -13.17 -14.39
C GLU A 193 7.15 -13.36 -12.93
N GLN A 194 6.29 -12.47 -12.43
CA GLN A 194 5.90 -12.45 -11.02
C GLN A 194 4.88 -13.54 -10.67
N SER A 195 4.97 -14.00 -9.43
CA SER A 195 4.20 -15.07 -8.80
C SER A 195 3.85 -14.73 -7.34
N ARG A 196 3.19 -15.63 -6.62
CA ARG A 196 2.74 -15.41 -5.23
C ARG A 196 3.89 -15.09 -4.25
N ARG A 197 5.07 -15.70 -4.46
CA ARG A 197 6.27 -15.43 -3.65
C ARG A 197 6.76 -13.98 -3.79
N ASP A 198 6.51 -13.35 -4.92
CA ASP A 198 7.04 -12.01 -5.24
C ASP A 198 6.25 -10.90 -4.53
N ASP A 199 4.93 -11.05 -4.40
CA ASP A 199 4.11 -10.18 -3.55
C ASP A 199 4.48 -10.36 -2.06
N LEU A 200 4.81 -11.60 -1.62
CA LEU A 200 5.22 -11.88 -0.23
C LEU A 200 6.63 -11.37 0.10
N GLU A 201 7.61 -11.52 -0.80
CA GLU A 201 8.94 -10.91 -0.63
C GLU A 201 8.83 -9.37 -0.57
N SER A 202 7.97 -8.80 -1.42
CA SER A 202 7.67 -7.36 -1.42
C SER A 202 7.04 -6.89 -0.10
N LEU A 203 6.10 -7.67 0.46
CA LEU A 203 5.55 -7.42 1.80
C LEU A 203 6.63 -7.49 2.89
N GLY A 204 7.57 -8.43 2.81
CA GLY A 204 8.72 -8.49 3.70
C GLY A 204 9.54 -7.19 3.69
N TYR A 205 9.83 -6.65 2.51
CA TYR A 205 10.52 -5.36 2.41
C TYR A 205 9.70 -4.18 2.94
N VAL A 206 8.36 -4.22 2.86
CA VAL A 206 7.47 -3.23 3.48
C VAL A 206 7.54 -3.31 5.02
N LEU A 207 7.51 -4.50 5.62
CA LEU A 207 7.63 -4.67 7.07
C LEU A 207 9.02 -4.20 7.59
N MET A 208 10.10 -4.52 6.87
CA MET A 208 11.45 -4.05 7.23
C MET A 208 11.61 -2.54 7.07
N TYR A 209 10.99 -1.93 6.05
CA TYR A 209 10.96 -0.48 5.87
C TYR A 209 10.34 0.23 7.09
N PHE A 210 9.22 -0.31 7.60
CA PHE A 210 8.57 0.25 8.80
C PHE A 210 9.41 0.14 10.08
N LEU A 211 10.10 -0.99 10.31
CA LEU A 211 10.97 -1.17 11.48
C LEU A 211 12.26 -0.32 11.43
N LYS A 212 12.85 -0.17 10.24
CA LYS A 212 14.18 0.46 10.07
C LYS A 212 14.13 1.93 9.65
N GLY A 213 12.97 2.47 9.29
CA GLY A 213 12.81 3.84 8.76
C GLY A 213 13.20 4.01 7.29
N SER A 214 14.10 3.16 6.81
CA SER A 214 14.54 3.08 5.41
C SER A 214 15.13 1.70 5.07
N LEU A 215 15.21 1.41 3.77
CA LEU A 215 15.84 0.22 3.22
C LEU A 215 17.24 0.54 2.64
N PRO A 216 18.22 -0.40 2.67
CA PRO A 216 19.61 -0.17 2.23
C PRO A 216 19.83 0.26 0.77
N TRP A 217 18.78 0.26 -0.05
CA TRP A 217 18.76 0.67 -1.47
C TRP A 217 17.96 1.96 -1.73
N GLN A 218 17.63 2.72 -0.68
CA GLN A 218 17.12 4.09 -0.83
C GLN A 218 18.26 5.11 -1.03
N GLY A 219 17.94 6.28 -1.57
CA GLY A 219 18.90 7.38 -1.80
C GLY A 219 19.89 7.17 -2.95
N LEU A 220 20.02 5.96 -3.50
CA LEU A 220 20.98 5.62 -4.56
C LEU A 220 20.82 6.53 -5.80
N LYS A 221 21.96 7.08 -6.24
CA LYS A 221 22.09 7.99 -7.38
C LYS A 221 22.46 7.19 -8.65
N ALA A 222 21.88 7.57 -9.78
CA ALA A 222 22.21 7.03 -11.11
C ALA A 222 21.79 8.04 -12.18
N GLY A 223 22.44 8.02 -13.35
CA GLY A 223 22.17 8.97 -14.45
C GLY A 223 20.83 8.76 -15.16
N THR A 224 20.35 7.51 -15.21
CA THR A 224 19.10 7.14 -15.90
C THR A 224 18.18 6.29 -15.02
N LYS A 225 16.89 6.23 -15.38
CA LYS A 225 15.90 5.37 -14.70
C LYS A 225 16.26 3.88 -14.76
N LYS A 226 16.87 3.41 -15.86
CA LYS A 226 17.34 2.02 -16.00
C LYS A 226 18.48 1.74 -15.02
N GLN A 227 19.57 2.50 -15.09
CA GLN A 227 20.70 2.38 -14.16
C GLN A 227 20.27 2.48 -12.69
N LYS A 228 19.24 3.28 -12.38
CA LYS A 228 18.69 3.35 -11.02
C LYS A 228 18.01 2.04 -10.57
N TYR A 229 17.39 1.31 -11.48
CA TYR A 229 16.85 -0.02 -11.19
C TYR A 229 17.97 -1.06 -11.09
N ASP A 230 18.92 -1.04 -12.03
CA ASP A 230 20.10 -1.92 -12.05
C ASP A 230 20.86 -1.83 -10.70
N VAL A 231 21.20 -0.61 -10.26
CA VAL A 231 21.89 -0.34 -8.98
C VAL A 231 21.05 -0.67 -7.73
N ILE A 232 19.71 -0.63 -7.82
CA ILE A 232 18.82 -1.13 -6.74
C ILE A 232 18.82 -2.67 -6.70
N SER A 233 18.83 -3.33 -7.87
CA SER A 233 18.92 -4.79 -7.99
C SER A 233 20.22 -5.31 -7.38
N GLU A 234 21.36 -4.77 -7.83
CA GLU A 234 22.69 -5.05 -7.31
C GLU A 234 22.73 -4.89 -5.78
N LYS A 235 22.13 -3.81 -5.25
CA LYS A 235 22.10 -3.58 -3.80
C LYS A 235 21.17 -4.52 -3.04
N LYS A 236 20.09 -5.03 -3.66
CA LYS A 236 19.22 -6.06 -3.07
C LYS A 236 19.89 -7.44 -3.06
N VAL A 237 20.61 -7.80 -4.12
CA VAL A 237 21.34 -9.07 -4.23
C VAL A 237 22.54 -9.09 -3.28
N SER A 238 23.32 -8.01 -3.22
CA SER A 238 24.50 -7.88 -2.35
C SER A 238 24.20 -7.57 -0.87
N THR A 239 22.93 -7.58 -0.45
CA THR A 239 22.54 -7.42 0.96
C THR A 239 21.95 -8.74 1.50
N PRO A 240 22.70 -9.51 2.31
CA PRO A 240 22.19 -10.71 2.97
C PRO A 240 20.98 -10.41 3.86
N ILE A 241 20.10 -11.40 4.06
CA ILE A 241 18.87 -11.26 4.84
C ILE A 241 19.20 -10.93 6.30
N GLU A 242 20.27 -11.50 6.82
CA GLU A 242 20.83 -11.32 8.16
C GLU A 242 21.36 -9.90 8.36
N VAL A 243 21.85 -9.25 7.29
CA VAL A 243 22.30 -7.85 7.30
C VAL A 243 21.10 -6.91 7.21
N LEU A 244 20.11 -7.22 6.35
CA LEU A 244 18.85 -6.48 6.27
C LEU A 244 18.08 -6.52 7.61
N CYS A 245 17.99 -7.70 8.22
CA CYS A 245 17.23 -7.94 9.46
C CYS A 245 18.06 -7.75 10.74
N ARG A 246 19.32 -7.29 10.64
CA ARG A 246 20.17 -7.02 11.80
C ARG A 246 19.46 -6.12 12.83
N ASN A 247 19.50 -6.53 14.09
CA ASN A 247 18.81 -5.91 15.23
C ASN A 247 17.27 -5.91 15.10
N CYS A 248 16.71 -6.92 14.46
CA CYS A 248 15.27 -7.23 14.44
C CYS A 248 15.07 -8.73 14.82
N PRO A 249 13.88 -9.15 15.28
CA PRO A 249 13.62 -10.54 15.63
C PRO A 249 13.89 -11.55 14.50
N SER A 250 14.31 -12.76 14.86
CA SER A 250 14.65 -13.86 13.95
C SER A 250 13.54 -14.21 12.94
N GLU A 251 12.29 -13.98 13.31
CA GLU A 251 11.10 -14.26 12.51
C GLU A 251 11.09 -13.50 11.19
N PHE A 252 11.70 -12.30 11.14
CA PHE A 252 11.88 -11.56 9.90
C PHE A 252 12.90 -12.22 8.97
N VAL A 253 13.96 -12.83 9.52
CA VAL A 253 14.93 -13.65 8.75
C VAL A 253 14.23 -14.91 8.22
N SER A 254 13.50 -15.63 9.08
CA SER A 254 12.70 -16.81 8.72
C SER A 254 11.65 -16.50 7.63
N TYR A 255 11.02 -15.32 7.69
CA TYR A 255 10.06 -14.86 6.68
C TYR A 255 10.70 -14.71 5.28
N PHE A 256 11.85 -14.05 5.17
CA PHE A 256 12.52 -13.88 3.88
C PHE A 256 13.10 -15.19 3.34
N HIS A 257 13.70 -16.02 4.19
CA HIS A 257 14.20 -17.33 3.77
C HIS A 257 13.07 -18.22 3.26
N TYR A 258 11.92 -18.22 3.93
CA TYR A 258 10.72 -18.88 3.43
C TYR A 258 10.30 -18.31 2.06
N CYS A 259 10.15 -16.99 1.92
CA CYS A 259 9.71 -16.38 0.67
C CYS A 259 10.66 -16.66 -0.51
N ARG A 260 11.98 -16.71 -0.27
CA ARG A 260 12.97 -17.04 -1.30
C ARG A 260 13.11 -18.55 -1.58
N SER A 261 12.72 -19.42 -0.65
CA SER A 261 12.69 -20.88 -0.86
C SER A 261 11.56 -21.33 -1.79
N LEU A 262 10.49 -20.54 -1.92
CA LEU A 262 9.33 -20.85 -2.76
C LEU A 262 9.71 -20.92 -4.25
N ARG A 263 9.29 -21.99 -4.92
CA ARG A 263 9.27 -22.12 -6.37
C ARG A 263 8.24 -21.16 -6.98
N PHE A 264 8.33 -20.96 -8.29
CA PHE A 264 7.48 -20.02 -9.02
C PHE A 264 5.97 -20.35 -8.94
N ASP A 265 5.61 -21.63 -8.86
CA ASP A 265 4.25 -22.15 -8.84
C ASP A 265 3.82 -22.75 -7.48
N ASP A 266 4.66 -22.67 -6.45
CA ASP A 266 4.31 -23.10 -5.08
C ASP A 266 3.12 -22.30 -4.51
N LYS A 267 2.32 -22.96 -3.67
CA LYS A 267 1.34 -22.29 -2.81
C LYS A 267 2.01 -21.94 -1.47
N PRO A 268 2.15 -20.65 -1.12
CA PRO A 268 2.64 -20.27 0.19
C PRO A 268 1.75 -20.78 1.33
N ASP A 269 2.36 -21.16 2.44
CA ASP A 269 1.69 -21.34 3.73
C ASP A 269 1.62 -20.00 4.47
N TYR A 270 0.58 -19.23 4.17
CA TYR A 270 0.27 -18.00 4.88
C TYR A 270 -0.03 -18.24 6.38
N SER A 271 -0.42 -19.46 6.77
CA SER A 271 -0.67 -19.79 8.19
C SER A 271 0.62 -19.94 8.97
N TYR A 272 1.67 -20.53 8.38
CA TYR A 272 3.04 -20.47 8.92
C TYR A 272 3.53 -19.02 9.03
N LEU A 273 3.41 -18.22 7.96
CA LEU A 273 3.88 -16.82 7.97
C LEU A 273 3.16 -15.94 9.00
N LYS A 274 1.84 -16.10 9.16
CA LYS A 274 1.08 -15.40 10.23
C LYS A 274 1.46 -15.92 11.62
N ARG A 275 1.71 -17.23 11.77
CA ARG A 275 2.13 -17.84 13.03
C ARG A 275 3.47 -17.30 13.53
N LEU A 276 4.48 -17.13 12.65
CA LEU A 276 5.77 -16.52 13.02
C LEU A 276 5.57 -15.20 13.77
N PHE A 277 4.86 -14.25 13.15
CA PHE A 277 4.66 -12.93 13.74
C PHE A 277 3.71 -12.91 14.94
N ARG A 278 2.68 -13.76 14.96
CA ARG A 278 1.74 -13.88 16.09
C ARG A 278 2.41 -14.49 17.33
N ASP A 279 3.21 -15.53 17.16
CA ASP A 279 3.83 -16.23 18.28
C ASP A 279 4.99 -15.41 18.86
N LEU A 280 5.66 -14.59 18.03
CA LEU A 280 6.53 -13.48 18.46
C LEU A 280 5.74 -12.42 19.26
N PHE A 281 4.60 -11.95 18.75
CA PHE A 281 3.76 -10.93 19.39
C PHE A 281 3.31 -11.34 20.80
N ILE A 282 2.96 -12.62 20.98
CA ILE A 282 2.61 -13.21 22.29
C ILE A 282 3.83 -13.27 23.21
N ARG A 283 5.00 -13.68 22.71
CA ARG A 283 6.25 -13.78 23.49
C ARG A 283 6.73 -12.43 24.03
N GLU A 284 6.54 -11.37 23.25
CA GLU A 284 6.82 -9.98 23.64
C GLU A 284 5.80 -9.40 24.63
N GLY A 285 4.74 -10.15 25.00
CA GLY A 285 3.70 -9.72 25.92
C GLY A 285 2.73 -8.67 25.37
N TYR A 286 2.71 -8.46 24.05
CA TYR A 286 1.82 -7.45 23.45
C TYR A 286 0.35 -7.89 23.46
N GLN A 287 -0.54 -6.94 23.74
CA GLN A 287 -1.99 -7.12 23.62
C GLN A 287 -2.47 -6.70 22.22
N PHE A 288 -3.36 -7.51 21.62
CA PHE A 288 -3.96 -7.24 20.30
C PHE A 288 -5.16 -6.30 20.43
N ASP A 289 -4.88 -5.08 20.89
CA ASP A 289 -5.84 -4.04 21.29
C ASP A 289 -6.19 -3.06 20.15
N TYR A 290 -5.56 -3.20 18.99
CA TYR A 290 -5.58 -2.24 17.87
C TYR A 290 -5.05 -0.83 18.20
N VAL A 291 -4.31 -0.66 19.30
CA VAL A 291 -3.63 0.59 19.66
C VAL A 291 -2.27 0.63 18.97
N PHE A 292 -2.31 1.14 17.74
CA PHE A 292 -1.14 1.45 16.91
C PHE A 292 -0.45 2.75 17.35
N ASP A 293 0.77 3.00 16.88
CA ASP A 293 1.60 4.16 17.25
C ASP A 293 0.87 5.51 17.02
N TRP A 294 0.21 5.66 15.87
CA TRP A 294 -0.59 6.85 15.53
C TRP A 294 -1.84 7.01 16.42
N THR A 295 -2.34 5.93 17.02
CA THR A 295 -3.47 5.97 17.96
C THR A 295 -3.00 6.59 19.29
N VAL A 296 -1.81 6.23 19.76
CA VAL A 296 -1.19 6.83 20.95
C VAL A 296 -0.85 8.30 20.72
N LEU A 297 -0.27 8.65 19.57
CA LEU A 297 0.03 10.04 19.22
C LEU A 297 -1.23 10.93 19.12
N LYS A 298 -2.35 10.37 18.64
CA LYS A 298 -3.64 11.10 18.57
C LYS A 298 -4.36 11.19 19.92
N TYR A 299 -4.16 10.23 20.82
CA TYR A 299 -4.78 10.19 22.15
C TYR A 299 -3.76 9.86 23.26
N PRO A 300 -2.87 10.81 23.65
CA PRO A 300 -1.81 10.54 24.62
C PRO A 300 -2.31 9.99 25.96
N GLN A 301 -3.49 10.43 26.41
CA GLN A 301 -4.14 9.99 27.65
C GLN A 301 -4.46 8.48 27.67
N MET A 302 -4.56 7.84 26.49
CA MET A 302 -4.82 6.41 26.36
C MET A 302 -3.55 5.56 26.55
N GLY A 303 -2.36 6.15 26.38
CA GLY A 303 -1.07 5.47 26.51
C GLY A 303 -0.57 5.31 27.96
N SER A 304 -1.20 5.98 28.94
CA SER A 304 -0.76 5.95 30.34
C SER A 304 -1.39 4.83 31.17
N SER A 305 -2.48 4.21 30.70
CA SER A 305 -3.29 3.26 31.46
C SER A 305 -2.67 1.87 31.66
N SER A 306 -1.59 1.55 30.95
CA SER A 306 -0.92 0.24 30.94
C SER A 306 0.43 0.21 31.67
N GLY A 307 0.76 1.27 32.45
CA GLY A 307 2.12 1.57 32.89
C GLY A 307 2.36 1.83 34.38
N SER A 308 1.50 1.38 35.32
CA SER A 308 1.87 1.43 36.75
C SER A 308 1.11 0.45 37.65
N SER A 309 1.81 -0.57 38.16
CA SER A 309 1.37 -1.41 39.30
C SER A 309 2.55 -2.14 39.97
N SER A 310 3.63 -1.41 40.27
CA SER A 310 4.71 -1.87 41.14
C SER A 310 5.30 -0.72 41.98
N ARG A 311 4.52 -0.27 42.97
CA ARG A 311 5.04 0.54 44.10
C ARG A 311 4.91 -0.26 45.38
N THR A 312 6.01 -0.87 45.80
CA THR A 312 6.14 -1.58 47.08
C THR A 312 5.93 -0.61 48.24
N ARG A 313 4.88 -0.87 49.02
CA ARG A 313 4.49 -0.09 50.20
C ARG A 313 5.35 -0.48 51.41
N HIS A 314 6.48 0.18 51.61
CA HIS A 314 7.14 0.18 52.91
C HIS A 314 6.45 1.19 53.83
N GLN A 315 5.79 0.68 54.87
CA GLN A 315 5.37 1.51 56.01
C GLN A 315 6.54 1.73 56.95
N THR A 316 6.70 2.97 57.40
CA THR A 316 7.64 3.36 58.46
C THR A 316 7.03 3.08 59.83
N THR A 317 7.83 2.55 60.75
CA THR A 317 7.52 2.53 62.18
C THR A 317 8.40 3.54 62.90
N THR A 318 7.80 4.39 63.73
CA THR A 318 8.48 5.47 64.44
C THR A 318 8.99 5.04 65.82
N LYS A 319 10.17 5.50 66.20
CA LYS A 319 10.57 5.72 67.60
C LYS A 319 11.34 7.05 67.72
N GLN A 320 11.26 7.67 68.88
CA GLN A 320 11.75 9.03 69.17
C GLN A 320 13.17 9.03 69.76
N GLY A 321 13.88 10.17 69.71
CA GLY A 321 15.19 10.33 70.33
C GLY A 321 15.78 11.74 70.22
N PHE A 322 15.38 12.63 71.14
CA PHE A 322 16.01 13.87 71.66
C PHE A 322 17.04 14.72 70.85
N ASN A 323 16.79 16.04 70.87
CA ASN A 323 17.67 17.22 71.09
C ASN A 323 19.21 17.06 70.94
N THR A 324 19.99 18.01 70.40
CA THR A 324 20.11 19.44 70.84
C THR A 324 20.83 20.37 69.84
N ALA A 325 20.59 21.69 69.99
CA ALA A 325 21.51 22.83 69.71
C ALA A 325 21.97 23.21 68.28
N GLY A 326 21.95 24.52 68.00
CA GLY A 326 22.80 25.24 67.03
C GLY A 326 23.68 26.27 67.78
N PRO A 327 24.11 27.43 67.22
CA PRO A 327 23.84 28.02 65.90
C PRO A 327 25.12 28.00 64.99
N SER A 328 25.68 28.98 64.25
CA SER A 328 25.44 30.43 64.03
C SER A 328 26.10 31.02 62.76
N THR A 329 25.75 32.28 62.46
CA THR A 329 26.44 33.40 61.75
C THR A 329 27.94 33.26 61.37
N SER A 330 28.49 33.87 60.30
CA SER A 330 27.98 34.93 59.37
C SER A 330 28.89 35.18 58.13
N ARG A 331 28.37 35.91 57.11
CA ARG A 331 28.94 37.03 56.28
C ARG A 331 30.49 37.27 56.32
N GLN A 332 31.19 37.69 55.25
CA GLN A 332 30.78 38.54 54.11
C GLN A 332 31.76 38.50 52.88
N GLU A 333 31.32 39.14 51.78
CA GLU A 333 31.95 39.61 50.51
C GLU A 333 33.47 40.00 50.50
N ARG A 334 34.23 40.18 49.38
CA ARG A 334 33.94 40.32 47.92
C ARG A 334 35.22 40.23 47.03
N HIS A 335 35.04 39.97 45.72
CA HIS A 335 35.88 40.40 44.55
C HIS A 335 37.37 39.93 44.43
N ALA A 336 37.97 39.82 43.23
CA ALA A 336 37.47 39.74 41.83
C ALA A 336 38.59 39.27 40.86
N GLY A 337 38.23 38.84 39.62
CA GLY A 337 39.15 38.90 38.48
C GLY A 337 39.00 37.86 37.36
N LYS A 338 38.29 38.24 36.26
CA LYS A 338 38.51 37.82 34.84
C LYS A 338 38.42 36.31 34.48
N GLU A 339 38.33 35.80 33.24
CA GLU A 339 37.78 36.16 31.90
C GLU A 339 37.91 34.87 31.03
N THR A 340 37.07 34.43 30.08
CA THR A 340 35.67 34.69 29.64
C THR A 340 35.02 33.31 29.33
N THR A 341 33.86 33.05 28.68
CA THR A 341 32.83 33.83 27.93
C THR A 341 31.46 33.08 27.98
N ARG A 342 30.42 33.63 27.33
CA ARG A 342 29.22 32.93 26.81
C ARG A 342 29.08 33.32 25.30
N VAL A 343 28.08 32.98 24.46
CA VAL A 343 26.64 32.71 24.61
C VAL A 343 26.14 31.77 23.47
N SER A 344 24.96 31.17 23.67
CA SER A 344 24.12 30.41 22.73
C SER A 344 23.66 31.19 21.48
N GLY A 345 23.06 30.50 20.49
CA GLY A 345 21.78 30.98 19.93
C GLY A 345 21.54 30.98 18.40
N ALA A 346 21.00 29.86 17.89
CA ALA A 346 19.80 29.78 17.01
C ALA A 346 19.69 30.44 15.59
N VAL A 347 18.79 29.80 14.80
CA VAL A 347 17.96 30.23 13.64
C VAL A 347 18.54 30.67 12.27
N GLU A 348 17.82 30.18 11.24
CA GLU A 348 17.53 30.69 9.88
C GLU A 348 18.68 31.11 8.93
N ALA A 349 18.89 30.50 7.76
CA ALA A 349 18.04 30.23 6.58
C ALA A 349 17.96 31.41 5.58
N PHE A 350 18.42 31.16 4.33
CA PHE A 350 18.26 32.11 3.21
C PHE A 350 18.08 31.39 1.86
N SER A 351 17.49 32.10 0.89
CA SER A 351 17.10 31.55 -0.43
C SER A 351 17.84 32.17 -1.61
N ARG A 352 18.06 31.34 -2.64
CA ARG A 352 18.19 31.63 -4.10
C ARG A 352 18.76 32.99 -4.55
N ARG A 353 19.81 32.96 -5.39
CA ARG A 353 19.86 33.69 -6.69
C ARG A 353 20.96 33.17 -7.64
N HIS A 354 20.65 33.24 -8.93
CA HIS A 354 21.50 33.23 -10.14
C HIS A 354 20.99 34.42 -11.01
N PRO A 355 21.57 34.78 -12.18
CA PRO A 355 22.78 34.32 -12.90
C PRO A 355 23.88 35.43 -12.90
N THR A 356 24.98 35.48 -13.68
CA THR A 356 25.21 35.39 -15.15
C THR A 356 26.68 35.11 -15.53
N ASN A 357 26.94 34.89 -16.84
CA ASN A 357 28.25 34.62 -17.45
C ASN A 357 29.18 35.86 -17.46
N ASN A 358 30.50 35.64 -17.49
CA ASN A 358 31.27 35.92 -18.71
C ASN A 358 32.59 35.11 -18.79
N SER A 359 33.39 35.33 -19.84
CA SER A 359 34.35 34.36 -20.40
C SER A 359 35.79 34.87 -20.54
N ALA A 360 36.65 33.98 -21.07
CA ALA A 360 37.98 34.19 -21.68
C ALA A 360 39.24 34.08 -20.79
N THR A 361 40.18 33.27 -21.28
CA THR A 361 41.61 33.21 -20.90
C THR A 361 42.42 34.11 -21.85
N PRO A 362 43.73 34.36 -21.61
CA PRO A 362 44.71 33.51 -22.32
C PRO A 362 46.13 33.36 -21.68
N ARG A 363 46.75 32.18 -21.90
CA ARG A 363 48.21 31.95 -22.19
C ARG A 363 49.26 32.30 -21.10
N ASP A 364 50.49 31.75 -21.08
CA ASP A 364 51.14 30.57 -21.71
C ASP A 364 52.56 30.36 -21.06
N ARG A 365 53.24 29.24 -21.39
CA ARG A 365 54.69 28.92 -21.23
C ARG A 365 55.19 28.35 -19.88
N SER A 366 56.20 27.45 -19.84
CA SER A 366 56.76 26.51 -20.85
C SER A 366 57.87 25.59 -20.24
N ARG A 367 58.21 24.46 -20.93
CA ARG A 367 59.44 23.62 -20.80
C ARG A 367 59.58 22.78 -19.50
N SER A 368 60.35 21.69 -19.37
CA SER A 368 60.98 20.63 -20.23
C SER A 368 61.74 19.66 -19.26
N ARG A 369 62.16 18.39 -19.49
CA ARG A 369 62.24 17.33 -20.55
C ARG A 369 62.47 15.97 -19.78
N ASN A 370 62.60 14.73 -20.30
CA ASN A 370 62.60 14.08 -21.63
C ASN A 370 61.53 12.91 -21.58
N SER A 371 61.50 11.71 -22.20
CA SER A 371 62.40 10.79 -22.96
C SER A 371 63.39 9.91 -22.14
N ASP A 372 63.75 8.65 -22.48
CA ASP A 372 63.46 7.83 -23.70
C ASP A 372 63.33 6.28 -23.47
N ASP A 373 63.01 5.58 -24.58
CA ASP A 373 63.31 4.18 -24.98
C ASP A 373 62.27 3.02 -24.96
N GLY A 374 62.37 2.21 -26.04
CA GLY A 374 61.65 0.96 -26.36
C GLY A 374 62.63 -0.05 -26.99
N PRO A 375 62.40 -0.65 -28.19
CA PRO A 375 61.20 -0.72 -29.04
C PRO A 375 60.96 -2.13 -29.72
N PHE A 376 60.37 -2.17 -30.94
CA PHE A 376 60.10 -3.30 -31.89
C PHE A 376 58.72 -4.03 -31.78
N THR A 377 57.67 -3.73 -32.59
CA THR A 377 57.34 -4.00 -34.04
C THR A 377 56.67 -5.37 -34.29
N LYS A 378 55.79 -5.68 -35.29
CA LYS A 378 55.16 -5.06 -36.51
C LYS A 378 53.97 -6.01 -36.94
N HIS A 379 53.05 -5.85 -37.91
CA HIS A 379 52.55 -4.85 -38.92
C HIS A 379 50.97 -4.90 -38.86
N ILE A 380 50.05 -4.19 -39.57
CA ILE A 380 49.81 -3.62 -40.94
C ILE A 380 49.45 -4.71 -41.99
N TYR A 381 48.45 -4.65 -42.90
CA TYR A 381 47.54 -3.62 -43.51
C TYR A 381 46.03 -3.90 -43.22
N GLY A 382 44.99 -3.13 -43.59
CA GLY A 382 44.73 -1.90 -44.40
C GLY A 382 43.34 -2.03 -45.10
N GLU A 383 42.61 -1.03 -45.62
CA GLU A 383 42.73 0.44 -45.65
C GLU A 383 41.40 1.09 -46.13
N SER A 384 41.02 2.30 -45.65
CA SER A 384 40.07 3.29 -46.26
C SER A 384 38.59 2.91 -46.59
N GLY A 385 37.60 3.83 -46.66
CA GLY A 385 37.54 5.24 -46.25
C GLY A 385 36.39 6.05 -46.89
N ARG A 386 35.91 7.12 -46.21
CA ARG A 386 34.89 8.14 -46.65
C ARG A 386 33.44 7.60 -46.77
N GLY A 387 32.37 8.40 -46.71
CA GLY A 387 32.19 9.86 -46.54
C GLY A 387 30.76 10.22 -46.04
N SER A 388 30.44 11.50 -45.81
CA SER A 388 29.24 11.95 -45.04
C SER A 388 28.09 12.57 -45.86
N SER A 389 26.88 12.58 -45.26
CA SER A 389 25.73 13.48 -45.52
C SER A 389 24.87 13.20 -46.79
N SER A 390 23.60 13.64 -46.96
CA SER A 390 22.75 14.57 -46.18
C SER A 390 21.20 14.36 -46.39
N SER A 391 20.38 15.15 -45.66
CA SER A 391 18.99 15.65 -45.94
C SER A 391 17.78 14.75 -46.35
N ARG A 392 16.84 14.59 -45.40
CA ARG A 392 15.44 15.11 -45.33
C ARG A 392 14.46 15.18 -46.54
N GLN A 393 13.15 15.04 -46.19
CA GLN A 393 11.89 15.35 -46.92
C GLN A 393 11.48 14.39 -48.08
N GLY A 394 10.20 14.09 -48.32
CA GLY A 394 8.95 14.45 -47.62
C GLY A 394 7.65 13.76 -48.15
N THR A 395 6.54 13.96 -47.43
CA THR A 395 5.11 14.14 -47.87
C THR A 395 4.69 13.94 -49.35
N SER A 396 3.49 13.44 -49.75
CA SER A 396 2.21 13.12 -49.05
C SER A 396 1.09 12.55 -49.99
N THR A 397 -0.11 12.25 -49.46
CA THR A 397 -1.44 12.02 -50.13
C THR A 397 -1.72 10.69 -50.88
N SER A 398 -2.96 10.32 -51.30
CA SER A 398 -4.24 10.17 -50.56
C SER A 398 -5.38 9.43 -51.38
N ARG A 399 -6.39 8.86 -50.67
CA ARG A 399 -7.81 8.53 -51.08
C ARG A 399 -8.18 7.26 -51.91
N LYS A 400 -9.25 6.57 -51.41
CA LYS A 400 -10.40 5.82 -52.04
C LYS A 400 -10.21 5.04 -53.38
N ALA A 401 -10.56 3.75 -53.54
CA ALA A 401 -11.90 3.07 -53.54
C ALA A 401 -12.80 3.48 -54.75
N VAL A 402 -13.53 2.62 -55.51
CA VAL A 402 -14.36 1.41 -55.22
C VAL A 402 -14.52 0.49 -56.47
N GLY A 403 -14.86 -0.81 -56.32
CA GLY A 403 -15.51 -1.67 -57.35
C GLY A 403 -14.79 -3.01 -57.63
N GLY A 404 -15.44 -4.15 -57.92
CA GLY A 404 -16.86 -4.54 -58.02
C GLY A 404 -17.01 -6.08 -57.84
N GLY A 405 -18.17 -6.71 -58.14
CA GLY A 405 -18.35 -8.17 -57.94
C GLY A 405 -19.65 -8.77 -58.51
N SER A 406 -19.93 -10.04 -58.18
CA SER A 406 -21.08 -10.82 -58.69
C SER A 406 -21.77 -11.72 -57.64
N SER A 407 -23.10 -11.60 -57.64
CA SER A 407 -24.18 -12.62 -57.60
C SER A 407 -23.83 -14.12 -57.45
N SER A 408 -24.67 -14.97 -56.83
CA SER A 408 -26.16 -15.00 -56.87
C SER A 408 -26.86 -15.61 -55.61
N ARG A 409 -28.20 -15.75 -55.63
CA ARG A 409 -29.17 -16.20 -54.59
C ARG A 409 -30.05 -17.36 -55.17
N PRO A 410 -30.97 -18.10 -54.48
CA PRO A 410 -31.92 -17.74 -53.38
C PRO A 410 -31.74 -18.60 -52.08
N SER A 411 -32.40 -18.40 -50.90
CA SER A 411 -33.82 -18.27 -50.47
C SER A 411 -34.66 -19.58 -50.56
N SER A 412 -35.55 -19.97 -49.62
CA SER A 412 -35.83 -19.54 -48.22
C SER A 412 -36.97 -20.36 -47.55
N ALA A 413 -36.93 -20.50 -46.21
CA ALA A 413 -38.05 -20.76 -45.28
C ALA A 413 -38.82 -22.11 -45.30
N GLY A 414 -39.36 -22.51 -44.13
CA GLY A 414 -40.19 -23.71 -43.91
C GLY A 414 -40.37 -24.04 -42.42
N GLY A 415 -41.59 -24.36 -41.99
CA GLY A 415 -42.03 -24.43 -40.58
C GLY A 415 -42.34 -25.83 -39.99
N PRO A 416 -43.09 -25.93 -38.86
CA PRO A 416 -42.84 -26.98 -37.86
C PRO A 416 -43.99 -27.98 -37.56
N SER A 417 -43.63 -29.21 -37.15
CA SER A 417 -44.43 -30.20 -36.38
C SER A 417 -43.54 -31.41 -36.03
N GLY A 418 -43.83 -32.36 -35.12
CA GLY A 418 -44.93 -32.51 -34.14
C GLY A 418 -45.04 -33.98 -33.62
N SER A 419 -45.60 -34.19 -32.41
CA SER A 419 -45.81 -35.51 -31.72
C SER A 419 -44.53 -36.23 -31.23
N ARG A 420 -44.38 -36.88 -30.05
CA ARG A 420 -45.23 -37.53 -29.00
C ARG A 420 -45.52 -39.04 -29.18
N GLY A 421 -45.36 -39.78 -28.07
CA GLY A 421 -45.62 -41.23 -27.89
C GLY A 421 -44.38 -41.95 -27.32
N SER A 422 -44.18 -42.31 -26.04
CA SER A 422 -45.01 -42.66 -24.87
C SER A 422 -45.11 -44.17 -24.62
N SER A 423 -44.44 -44.66 -23.57
CA SER A 423 -44.73 -45.93 -22.88
C SER A 423 -44.60 -45.76 -21.36
N ARG A 424 -45.21 -46.67 -20.59
CA ARG A 424 -45.34 -46.67 -19.12
C ARG A 424 -44.94 -48.06 -18.57
N LEU A 425 -45.09 -48.21 -17.24
CA LEU A 425 -45.29 -49.46 -16.45
C LEU A 425 -44.04 -50.00 -15.71
N VAL A 426 -44.15 -50.57 -14.47
CA VAL A 426 -45.11 -50.31 -13.36
C VAL A 426 -44.61 -50.90 -12.01
N SER A 427 -44.78 -50.17 -10.90
CA SER A 427 -44.88 -50.67 -9.48
C SER A 427 -43.68 -51.45 -8.88
N SER A 428 -43.64 -51.90 -7.61
CA SER A 428 -44.59 -51.86 -6.47
C SER A 428 -43.88 -51.84 -5.07
N SER A 429 -44.67 -51.60 -4.00
CA SER A 429 -44.55 -51.90 -2.54
C SER A 429 -43.32 -52.63 -1.95
N GLY A 430 -42.96 -52.48 -0.67
CA GLY A 430 -43.56 -51.79 0.50
C GLY A 430 -42.74 -52.07 1.78
N GLY A 431 -43.11 -51.76 3.04
CA GLY A 431 -44.25 -51.02 3.60
C GLY A 431 -44.34 -51.19 5.15
N GLY A 432 -45.03 -50.27 5.86
CA GLY A 432 -45.37 -50.36 7.31
C GLY A 432 -44.22 -50.17 8.32
N SER A 433 -44.40 -49.73 9.57
CA SER A 433 -45.54 -49.19 10.37
C SER A 433 -44.94 -48.38 11.55
N GLY A 434 -45.62 -47.55 12.36
CA GLY A 434 -47.01 -47.09 12.41
C GLY A 434 -47.39 -46.61 13.83
N ASN A 435 -48.21 -45.55 13.96
CA ASN A 435 -48.78 -44.98 15.21
C ASN A 435 -47.77 -44.32 16.20
N GLY A 436 -48.15 -43.34 17.05
CA GLY A 436 -49.44 -42.66 17.22
C GLY A 436 -49.38 -41.39 18.12
N ARG A 437 -50.43 -40.56 18.05
CA ARG A 437 -50.74 -39.38 18.92
C ARG A 437 -51.65 -39.83 20.11
N PRO A 438 -52.08 -39.00 21.12
CA PRO A 438 -52.10 -37.52 21.20
C PRO A 438 -51.76 -36.83 22.58
N SER A 439 -51.62 -35.50 22.53
CA SER A 439 -52.09 -34.45 23.49
C SER A 439 -52.38 -34.76 24.98
N SER A 440 -51.73 -34.03 25.92
CA SER A 440 -52.34 -32.83 26.60
C SER A 440 -51.56 -32.28 27.83
N SER A 441 -51.70 -30.96 28.06
CA SER A 441 -51.54 -30.14 29.29
C SER A 441 -50.70 -30.61 30.51
N GLN A 442 -49.76 -29.75 30.97
CA GLN A 442 -49.97 -28.92 32.19
C GLN A 442 -48.93 -27.76 32.33
N ARG A 443 -49.02 -26.97 33.41
CA ARG A 443 -48.47 -25.60 33.57
C ARG A 443 -47.88 -25.37 34.97
N VAL A 444 -46.59 -25.00 35.08
CA VAL A 444 -45.98 -24.37 36.27
C VAL A 444 -44.95 -23.31 35.83
N GLN A 445 -44.79 -22.24 36.61
CA GLN A 445 -43.81 -21.15 36.46
C GLN A 445 -42.95 -21.08 37.74
N PRO A 446 -41.69 -20.58 37.70
CA PRO A 446 -41.41 -19.14 37.80
C PRO A 446 -40.26 -18.68 36.85
N GLY A 447 -39.87 -17.41 36.75
CA GLY A 447 -40.38 -16.17 37.36
C GLY A 447 -39.25 -15.29 37.94
N TYR A 448 -39.29 -13.97 37.66
CA TYR A 448 -38.33 -12.91 38.09
C TYR A 448 -36.91 -12.99 37.47
N GLU A 449 -36.21 -11.88 37.15
CA GLU A 449 -36.60 -10.45 37.11
C GLU A 449 -35.81 -9.72 35.99
N SER A 450 -36.42 -8.73 35.32
CA SER A 450 -35.75 -7.87 34.31
C SER A 450 -35.61 -6.43 34.81
N LYS A 451 -34.37 -5.91 34.87
CA LYS A 451 -34.12 -4.48 35.11
C LYS A 451 -33.83 -3.73 33.81
N THR A 452 -34.79 -2.89 33.41
CA THR A 452 -34.64 -1.95 32.30
C THR A 452 -33.72 -0.78 32.67
N LEU A 453 -32.79 -0.44 31.79
CA LEU A 453 -32.11 0.86 31.79
C LEU A 453 -32.38 1.59 30.47
N SER A 454 -33.30 2.55 30.51
CA SER A 454 -33.54 3.48 29.41
C SER A 454 -32.44 4.53 29.35
N PHE A 455 -31.68 4.57 28.25
CA PHE A 455 -30.77 5.69 27.96
C PHE A 455 -31.27 6.51 26.78
N ALA A 456 -31.24 7.83 26.95
CA ALA A 456 -31.84 8.79 26.03
C ALA A 456 -31.09 8.88 24.69
N ARG A 457 -31.84 9.27 23.64
CA ARG A 457 -31.39 9.35 22.26
C ARG A 457 -30.52 10.59 22.03
N ALA A 458 -29.27 10.54 22.47
CA ALA A 458 -28.30 11.62 22.25
C ALA A 458 -28.07 11.87 20.73
N THR A 459 -28.31 13.11 20.29
CA THR A 459 -28.07 13.56 18.92
C THR A 459 -26.57 13.69 18.66
N ALA A 460 -26.01 12.82 17.83
CA ALA A 460 -24.60 12.88 17.47
C ALA A 460 -24.29 14.17 16.68
N SER A 461 -23.51 15.06 17.29
CA SER A 461 -23.09 16.33 16.67
C SER A 461 -22.31 16.10 15.36
N ARG A 462 -22.55 16.96 14.36
CA ARG A 462 -21.83 16.96 13.07
C ARG A 462 -20.32 17.11 13.25
N ASN A 463 -19.89 17.91 14.22
CA ASN A 463 -18.52 18.40 14.37
C ASN A 463 -17.50 17.27 14.52
N ALA A 464 -17.85 16.19 15.24
CA ALA A 464 -16.97 15.05 15.49
C ALA A 464 -16.58 14.25 14.23
N ARG A 465 -17.23 14.49 13.08
CA ARG A 465 -16.80 13.98 11.77
C ARG A 465 -15.90 14.96 11.02
N GLU A 466 -16.19 16.26 11.09
CA GLU A 466 -15.30 17.28 10.50
C GLU A 466 -13.91 17.25 11.14
N ASP A 467 -13.81 17.08 12.46
CA ASP A 467 -12.51 16.98 13.15
C ASP A 467 -11.67 15.78 12.67
N GLN A 468 -12.30 14.68 12.27
CA GLN A 468 -11.58 13.54 11.69
C GLN A 468 -10.96 13.87 10.34
N LEU A 469 -11.60 14.70 9.51
CA LEU A 469 -11.06 15.14 8.22
C LEU A 469 -10.05 16.30 8.37
N ARG A 470 -10.40 17.34 9.14
CA ARG A 470 -9.52 18.52 9.37
C ARG A 470 -8.19 18.15 10.00
N SER A 471 -8.15 17.14 10.89
CA SER A 471 -6.90 16.66 11.48
C SER A 471 -5.96 15.95 10.49
N PHE A 472 -6.45 15.49 9.32
CA PHE A 472 -5.61 14.99 8.22
C PHE A 472 -5.41 16.01 7.09
N GLU A 473 -6.30 17.00 6.92
CA GLU A 473 -6.04 18.15 6.03
C GLU A 473 -4.75 18.90 6.43
N LEU A 474 -4.48 19.03 7.74
CA LEU A 474 -3.22 19.58 8.26
C LEU A 474 -1.95 18.81 7.84
N LEU A 475 -2.06 17.52 7.50
CA LEU A 475 -0.93 16.72 6.99
C LEU A 475 -0.69 16.92 5.49
N SER A 476 -1.63 17.51 4.76
CA SER A 476 -1.46 17.87 3.34
C SER A 476 -0.70 19.19 3.11
N LEU A 477 -0.41 19.94 4.17
CA LEU A 477 0.08 21.32 4.12
C LEU A 477 1.49 21.50 4.74
N ARG A 478 2.45 20.69 4.30
CA ARG A 478 3.89 20.99 4.37
C ARG A 478 4.63 20.35 3.18
N LYS A 479 5.15 21.19 2.29
CA LYS A 479 6.08 20.88 1.20
C LYS A 479 7.33 21.75 1.36
#